data_AF-A0A075FY99-F1
#
_entry.id   AF-A0A075FY99-F1
#
_cell.length_a   1.000
_cell.length_b   1.000
_cell.length_c   1.000
_cell.angle_alpha   90.00
_cell.angle_beta   90.00
_cell.angle_gamma   90.00
#
_symmetry.space_group_name_H-M   'P 1'
#
loop_
_entity.id
_entity.type
_entity.pdbx_description
1 polymer ?
#
loop_
_entity_poly.entity_id
_entity_poly.type
_entity_poly.pdbx_seq_one_letter_code
_entity_poly.pdbx_strand_id
1 'polypeptide(L)' 'MMDKPDVDSIDGLSPAISIQQKTTSKNPRSTVGTTTEIYDYLRLLFARIGIPHCTNCGRKISSQSIESITDSVIKEFNKK' A
#
# COMPACT_ATOMS: atom_id res chain seq x y z
N MET A 1 -7.76 -4.71 -32.53
CA MET A 1 -7.46 -6.09 -32.13
C MET A 1 -6.13 -6.42 -32.80
N MET A 2 -5.14 -7.01 -32.12
CA MET A 2 -3.95 -7.49 -32.84
C MET A 2 -4.40 -8.67 -33.70
N ASP A 3 -4.29 -8.53 -35.02
CA ASP A 3 -4.65 -9.60 -35.93
C ASP A 3 -3.70 -10.78 -35.75
N LYS A 4 -4.25 -11.99 -35.78
CA LYS A 4 -3.46 -13.21 -35.68
C LYS A 4 -2.51 -13.26 -36.89
N PRO A 5 -1.19 -13.44 -36.68
CA PRO A 5 -0.25 -13.58 -37.79
C PRO A 5 -0.56 -14.86 -38.59
N ASP A 6 -0.33 -14.79 -39.90
CA ASP A 6 -0.58 -15.88 -40.86
C ASP A 6 0.54 -16.93 -40.77
N VAL A 7 0.45 -17.80 -39.77
CA VAL A 7 1.41 -18.89 -39.51
C VAL A 7 0.68 -20.15 -39.05
N ASP A 8 1.16 -21.32 -39.49
CA ASP A 8 0.54 -22.62 -39.23
C ASP A 8 0.69 -23.09 -37.77
N SER A 9 1.89 -22.94 -37.19
CA SER A 9 2.14 -23.17 -35.77
C SER A 9 3.31 -22.33 -35.27
N ILE A 10 3.32 -22.05 -33.96
CA ILE A 10 4.51 -21.51 -33.30
C ILE A 10 4.77 -22.35 -32.04
N ASP A 11 5.85 -23.13 -32.09
CA ASP A 11 6.30 -23.95 -30.97
C ASP A 11 7.44 -23.27 -30.21
N GLY A 12 7.48 -23.43 -28.89
CA GLY A 12 8.56 -22.90 -28.05
C GLY A 12 8.47 -21.40 -27.71
N LEU A 13 7.28 -20.79 -27.81
CA LEU A 13 7.13 -19.39 -27.41
C LEU A 13 7.33 -19.23 -25.90
N SER A 14 8.25 -18.36 -25.51
CA SER A 14 8.33 -17.87 -24.14
C SER A 14 7.11 -16.99 -23.83
N PRO A 15 6.70 -16.85 -22.55
CA PRO A 15 5.62 -15.95 -22.16
C PRO A 15 5.83 -14.54 -22.75
N ALA A 16 4.84 -14.05 -23.51
CA ALA A 16 4.91 -12.76 -24.18
C ALA A 16 4.00 -11.73 -23.48
N ILE A 17 4.48 -10.49 -23.37
CA ILE A 17 3.71 -9.35 -22.85
C ILE A 17 3.55 -8.33 -23.97
N SER A 18 2.31 -7.94 -24.26
CA SER A 18 2.01 -6.88 -25.23
C SER A 18 1.83 -5.54 -24.51
N ILE A 19 2.55 -4.52 -24.95
CA ILE A 19 2.42 -3.14 -24.44
C ILE A 19 1.71 -2.31 -25.49
N GLN A 20 0.49 -1.85 -25.18
CA GLN A 20 -0.34 -1.04 -26.07
C GLN A 20 -0.96 0.11 -25.27
N GLN A 21 -1.23 1.23 -25.94
CA GLN A 21 -1.97 2.34 -25.35
C GLN A 21 -3.47 2.02 -25.34
N LYS A 22 -3.87 1.10 -24.47
CA LYS A 22 -5.28 0.86 -24.16
C LYS A 22 -5.65 1.76 -23.00
N THR A 23 -6.71 2.56 -23.12
CA THR A 23 -7.26 3.29 -21.97
C THR A 23 -7.66 2.26 -20.91
N THR A 24 -6.85 2.16 -19.86
CA THR A 24 -7.08 1.23 -18.75
C THR A 24 -8.39 1.59 -18.06
N SER A 25 -9.06 0.59 -17.47
CA SER A 25 -10.21 0.83 -16.60
C SER A 25 -9.78 1.80 -15.50
N LYS A 26 -10.43 2.97 -15.44
CA LYS A 26 -10.11 4.02 -14.48
C LYS A 26 -10.61 3.59 -13.10
N ASN A 27 -9.76 2.92 -12.33
CA ASN A 27 -9.99 2.81 -10.90
C ASN A 27 -9.62 4.14 -10.25
N PRO A 28 -10.54 4.86 -9.60
CA PRO A 28 -10.27 6.18 -9.02
C PRO A 28 -9.22 6.15 -7.89
N ARG A 29 -8.88 4.97 -7.35
CA ARG A 29 -7.82 4.80 -6.35
C ARG A 29 -6.44 4.53 -6.97
N SER A 30 -6.38 4.24 -8.27
CA SER A 30 -5.11 4.02 -8.96
C SER A 30 -4.40 5.36 -9.20
N THR A 31 -3.17 5.42 -8.73
CA THR A 31 -2.23 6.53 -8.97
C THR A 31 -1.03 6.00 -9.74
N VAL A 32 -0.20 6.90 -10.27
CA VAL A 32 1.08 6.53 -10.89
C VAL A 32 1.89 5.64 -9.93
N GLY A 33 1.97 6.01 -8.65
CA GLY A 33 2.72 5.26 -7.64
C GLY A 33 2.24 3.82 -7.43
N THR A 34 0.93 3.56 -7.56
CA THR A 34 0.38 2.19 -7.48
C THR A 34 0.58 1.40 -8.77
N THR A 35 0.58 2.07 -9.94
CA THR A 35 0.81 1.41 -11.24
C THR A 35 2.27 1.02 -11.42
N THR A 36 3.19 1.82 -10.88
CA THR A 36 4.63 1.55 -10.93
C THR A 36 5.15 0.76 -9.74
N GLU A 37 4.27 0.35 -8.80
CA GLU A 37 4.62 -0.33 -7.53
C GLU A 37 5.54 0.45 -6.58
N ILE A 38 6.04 1.64 -6.96
CA ILE A 38 6.81 2.56 -6.12
C ILE A 38 6.11 2.83 -4.78
N TYR A 39 4.77 2.94 -4.77
CA TYR A 39 4.02 3.17 -3.54
C TYR A 39 4.19 2.02 -2.54
N ASP A 40 4.39 0.78 -3.00
CA ASP A 40 4.62 -0.37 -2.13
C ASP A 40 6.00 -0.31 -1.47
N TYR A 41 7.01 0.16 -2.20
CA TYR A 41 8.33 0.46 -1.63
C TYR A 41 8.25 1.59 -0.60
N LEU A 42 7.50 2.66 -0.90
CA LEU A 42 7.29 3.75 0.05
C LEU A 42 6.58 3.25 1.32
N ARG A 43 5.59 2.37 1.20
CA ARG A 43 4.92 1.75 2.35
C ARG A 43 5.92 0.99 3.22
N LEU A 44 6.80 0.19 2.64
CA LEU A 44 7.85 -0.52 3.38
C LEU A 44 8.84 0.45 4.04
N LEU A 45 9.22 1.52 3.36
CA LEU A 45 10.09 2.55 3.89
C LEU A 45 9.47 3.20 5.14
N PHE A 46 8.27 3.75 5.03
CA PHE A 46 7.60 4.40 6.16
C PHE A 46 7.22 3.43 7.28
N ALA A 47 6.93 2.16 6.99
CA ALA A 47 6.71 1.15 8.02
C ALA A 47 7.98 0.84 8.82
N ARG A 48 9.16 0.88 8.18
CA ARG A 48 10.44 0.55 8.84
C ARG A 48 11.07 1.72 9.58
N ILE A 49 11.01 2.93 9.01
CA ILE A 49 11.72 4.11 9.56
C ILE A 49 10.80 5.28 9.92
N GLY A 50 9.51 5.19 9.59
CA GLY A 50 8.55 6.25 9.90
C GLY A 50 8.29 6.33 11.41
N ILE A 51 8.36 7.55 11.94
CA ILE A 51 8.02 7.82 13.35
C ILE A 51 6.54 8.19 13.42
N PRO A 52 5.67 7.38 14.03
CA PRO A 52 4.25 7.67 14.13
C PRO A 52 4.00 8.82 15.11
N HIS A 53 3.07 9.71 14.76
CA HIS A 53 2.66 10.85 15.59
C HIS A 53 1.13 10.86 15.72
N CYS A 54 0.64 11.34 16.85
CA CYS A 54 -0.80 11.53 17.08
C CYS A 54 -1.34 12.65 16.18
N THR A 55 -2.43 12.38 15.46
CA THR A 55 -3.05 13.36 14.53
C THR A 55 -3.69 14.56 15.22
N ASN A 56 -4.10 14.43 16.49
CA ASN A 56 -4.76 15.50 17.24
C ASN A 56 -3.79 16.42 17.98
N CYS A 57 -2.65 15.90 18.46
CA CYS A 57 -1.73 16.67 19.31
C CYS A 57 -0.26 16.66 18.84
N GLY A 58 0.07 15.95 17.76
CA GLY A 58 1.42 15.93 17.17
C GLY A 58 2.49 15.20 17.99
N ARG A 59 2.16 14.65 19.16
CA ARG A 59 3.13 13.91 19.99
C ARG A 59 3.53 12.59 19.34
N LYS A 60 4.81 12.22 19.51
CA LYS A 60 5.34 10.90 19.09
C LYS A 60 4.59 9.78 19.81
N ILE A 61 4.17 8.77 19.06
CA ILE A 61 3.53 7.58 19.60
C ILE A 61 4.64 6.64 20.10
N SER A 62 4.44 6.08 21.29
CA SER A 62 5.33 5.10 21.92
C SER A 62 4.55 3.84 22.31
N SER A 63 5.28 2.74 22.52
CA SER A 63 4.71 1.52 23.10
C SER A 63 4.16 1.80 24.49
N GLN A 64 3.05 1.13 24.83
CA GLN A 64 2.44 1.19 26.16
C GLN A 64 2.40 -0.22 26.73
N SER A 65 2.70 -0.36 28.03
CA SER A 65 2.52 -1.62 28.74
C SER A 65 1.06 -1.82 29.13
N ILE A 66 0.70 -3.07 29.45
CA ILE A 66 -0.66 -3.40 29.89
C ILE A 66 -1.02 -2.63 31.16
N GLU A 67 -0.08 -2.54 32.10
CA GLU A 67 -0.23 -1.83 33.38
C GLU A 67 -0.48 -0.33 33.15
N SER A 68 0.29 0.29 32.23
CA SER A 68 0.12 1.70 31.87
C SER A 68 -1.27 1.98 31.29
N ILE A 69 -1.79 1.05 30.48
CA ILE A 69 -3.13 1.15 29.90
C ILE A 69 -4.20 1.00 31.00
N THR A 70 -4.09 -0.01 31.87
CA THR A 70 -5.06 -0.23 32.96
C THR A 70 -5.08 0.94 33.94
N ASP A 71 -3.91 1.46 34.32
CA ASP A 71 -3.79 2.62 35.21
C ASP A 71 -4.42 3.87 34.60
N SER A 72 -4.24 4.07 33.29
CA SER A 72 -4.84 5.18 32.57
C SER A 72 -6.37 5.09 32.59
N VAL A 73 -6.94 3.91 32.34
CA VAL A 73 -8.38 3.68 32.37
C VAL A 73 -8.96 3.87 33.78
N ILE A 74 -8.33 3.32 34.82
CA ILE A 74 -8.77 3.47 36.21
C ILE A 74 -8.75 4.96 36.63
N LYS A 75 -7.70 5.70 36.25
CA LYS A 75 -7.60 7.14 36.53
C LYS A 75 -8.68 7.95 35.83
N GLU A 76 -9.04 7.62 34.59
CA GLU A 76 -10.14 8.29 33.88
C GLU A 76 -11.50 7.96 34.49
N PHE A 77 -11.71 6.70 34.94
CA PHE A 77 -12.96 6.29 35.59
C PHE A 77 -13.17 7.01 36.93
N ASN A 78 -12.15 7.08 37.77
CA ASN A 78 -12.23 7.72 39.10
C ASN A 78 -12.29 9.26 39.07
N LYS A 79 -12.02 9.88 37.90
CA LYS A 79 -12.19 11.33 37.70
C LYS A 79 -13.63 11.73 37.37
N LYS A 80 -14.49 10.77 37.06
CA LYS A 80 -15.93 10.95 36.85
C LYS A 80 -16.67 10.85 38.17
#